data_AF-A0A5A7N575-F1
#
_entry.id   AF-A0A5A7N575-F1
#
_cell.length_a   1.000
_cell.length_b   1.000
_cell.length_c   1.000
_cell.angle_alpha   90.00
_cell.angle_beta   90.00
_cell.angle_gamma   90.00
#
_symmetry.space_group_name_H-M   'P 1'
#
loop_
_entity.id
_entity.type
_entity.pdbx_description
1 polymer ?
#
loop_
_entity_poly.entity_id
_entity_poly.type
_entity_poly.pdbx_seq_one_letter_code
_entity_poly.pdbx_strand_id
1 'polypeptide(L)' 'MSGKGNCDDNAVVEAFFKTLKVELVWRVKFESREQAKRTINDDIMNFYNRRRRHLTPGNISPMAYEKRAA' A
#
# COMPACT_ATOMS: atom_id res chain seq x y z
N MET A 1 13.69 -3.38 -15.47
CA MET A 1 13.12 -4.18 -16.58
C MET A 1 11.93 -4.93 -16.00
N SER A 2 10.74 -4.80 -16.57
CA SER A 2 9.57 -5.62 -16.22
C SER A 2 9.34 -6.54 -17.41
N GLY A 3 9.72 -7.81 -17.27
CA GLY A 3 9.62 -8.81 -18.33
C GLY A 3 8.31 -9.59 -18.20
N LYS A 4 7.62 -9.84 -19.32
CA LYS A 4 6.43 -10.69 -19.34
C LYS A 4 6.83 -12.10 -18.87
N GLY A 5 6.33 -12.51 -17.69
CA GLY A 5 6.66 -13.80 -17.07
C GLY A 5 7.53 -13.72 -15.80
N ASN A 6 7.98 -12.53 -15.38
CA ASN A 6 8.65 -12.35 -14.09
C ASN A 6 7.65 -11.84 -13.03
N CYS A 7 7.10 -12.76 -12.24
CA CYS A 7 6.11 -12.41 -11.21
C CYS A 7 6.72 -11.61 -10.05
N ASP A 8 8.01 -11.79 -9.78
CA ASP A 8 8.69 -11.16 -8.66
C ASP A 8 8.80 -9.63 -8.83
N ASP A 9 8.94 -9.14 -10.06
CA ASP A 9 9.05 -7.71 -10.37
C ASP A 9 7.78 -6.93 -10.00
N ASN A 10 6.60 -7.58 -10.06
CA ASN A 10 5.31 -6.94 -9.80
C ASN A 10 4.64 -7.42 -8.50
N ALA A 11 5.12 -8.50 -7.89
CA ALA A 11 4.47 -9.13 -6.72
C ALA A 11 4.22 -8.16 -5.56
N VAL A 12 5.18 -7.26 -5.28
CA VAL A 12 5.07 -6.27 -4.20
C VAL A 12 3.95 -5.26 -4.48
N VAL A 13 3.87 -4.78 -5.72
CA VAL A 13 2.86 -3.81 -6.16
C VAL A 13 1.48 -4.47 -6.23
N GLU A 14 1.39 -5.71 -6.70
CA GLU A 14 0.15 -6.49 -6.71
C GLU A 14 -0.38 -6.74 -5.30
N ALA A 15 0.50 -7.12 -4.36
CA ALA A 15 0.12 -7.33 -2.96
C ALA A 15 -0.42 -6.04 -2.33
N PHE A 16 0.21 -4.89 -2.61
CA PHE A 16 -0.28 -3.58 -2.18
C PHE A 16 -1.69 -3.30 -2.73
N PHE A 17 -1.89 -3.41 -4.05
CA PHE A 17 -3.19 -3.11 -4.65
C PHE A 17 -4.30 -4.06 -4.24
N LYS A 18 -4.00 -5.35 -4.05
CA LYS A 18 -4.95 -6.33 -3.49
C LYS A 18 -5.45 -5.86 -2.13
N THR A 19 -4.52 -5.47 -1.27
CA THR A 19 -4.80 -5.02 0.10
C THR A 19 -5.62 -3.74 0.11
N LEU A 20 -5.19 -2.71 -0.64
CA LEU A 20 -5.91 -1.43 -0.77
C LEU A 20 -7.35 -1.65 -1.23
N LYS A 21 -7.58 -2.56 -2.18
CA LYS A 21 -8.93 -2.85 -2.67
C LYS A 21 -9.81 -3.49 -1.60
N VAL A 22 -9.30 -4.51 -0.91
CA VAL A 22 -10.06 -5.28 0.09
C VAL A 22 -10.38 -4.44 1.33
N GLU A 23 -9.43 -3.63 1.79
CA GLU A 23 -9.55 -2.91 3.04
C GLU A 23 -10.22 -1.54 2.88
N LEU A 24 -10.07 -0.90 1.72
CA LEU A 24 -10.60 0.45 1.48
C LEU A 24 -11.62 0.48 0.34
N VAL A 25 -11.19 0.18 -0.89
CA VAL A 25 -11.99 0.47 -2.10
C VAL A 25 -13.33 -0.26 -2.11
N TRP A 26 -13.37 -1.51 -1.64
CA TRP A 26 -14.60 -2.29 -1.58
C TRP A 26 -15.47 -2.00 -0.36
N ARG A 27 -14.92 -1.32 0.66
CA ARG A 27 -15.63 -1.03 1.91
C ARG A 27 -16.22 0.37 1.96
N VAL A 28 -15.74 1.28 1.11
CA VAL A 28 -16.16 2.67 1.10
C VAL A 28 -16.93 2.97 -0.18
N LYS A 29 -18.13 3.52 -0.05
CA LYS A 29 -18.84 4.16 -1.17
C LYS A 29 -18.31 5.59 -1.31
N PHE A 30 -17.75 5.91 -2.47
CA PHE A 30 -17.29 7.25 -2.78
C PHE A 30 -18.37 8.02 -3.53
N GLU A 31 -18.66 9.23 -3.08
CA GLU A 31 -19.63 10.14 -3.70
C GLU A 31 -19.01 10.87 -4.89
N SER A 32 -17.68 11.02 -4.91
CA SER A 32 -16.96 11.65 -6.01
C SER A 32 -15.56 11.07 -6.21
N ARG A 33 -15.02 11.27 -7.41
CA ARG A 33 -13.63 10.92 -7.72
C ARG A 33 -12.63 11.68 -6.85
N GLU A 34 -12.92 12.93 -6.51
CA GLU A 34 -12.05 13.74 -5.65
C GLU A 34 -12.02 13.23 -4.22
N GLN A 35 -13.18 12.81 -3.68
CA GLN A 35 -13.23 12.14 -2.39
C GLN A 35 -12.39 10.85 -2.41
N ALA A 36 -12.58 10.00 -3.42
CA ALA A 36 -11.80 8.77 -3.56
C ALA A 36 -10.29 9.03 -3.59
N LYS A 37 -9.83 10.02 -4.36
CA LYS A 37 -8.41 10.41 -4.40
C LYS A 37 -7.89 10.82 -3.03
N ARG A 38 -8.62 11.67 -2.30
CA ARG A 38 -8.21 12.13 -0.96
C ARG A 38 -8.14 10.96 0.02
N THR A 39 -9.16 10.12 0.06
CA THR A 39 -9.19 8.96 0.97
C THR A 39 -8.07 7.97 0.66
N ILE A 40 -7.82 7.66 -0.61
CA ILE A 40 -6.73 6.77 -1.01
C ILE A 40 -5.37 7.39 -0.66
N ASN A 41 -5.19 8.70 -0.88
CA ASN A 41 -3.94 9.37 -0.54
C ASN A 41 -3.69 9.34 0.98
N ASP A 42 -4.73 9.63 1.78
CA ASP A 42 -4.66 9.56 3.23
C ASP A 42 -4.32 8.14 3.72
N ASP A 43 -4.97 7.11 3.18
CA ASP A 43 -4.67 5.72 3.50
C ASP A 43 -3.20 5.39 3.20
N ILE A 44 -2.67 5.78 2.04
CA ILE A 44 -1.27 5.53 1.68
C ILE A 44 -0.31 6.28 2.61
N MET A 45 -0.52 7.59 2.78
CA MET A 45 0.42 8.46 3.48
C MET A 45 0.38 8.25 5.00
N ASN A 46 -0.81 8.14 5.58
CA ASN A 46 -1.00 8.16 7.02
C ASN A 46 -1.20 6.78 7.64
N PHE A 47 -1.76 5.82 6.88
CA PHE A 47 -1.93 4.45 7.37
C PHE A 47 -0.84 3.51 6.83
N TYR A 48 -0.78 3.27 5.53
CA TYR A 48 0.13 2.30 4.93
C TYR A 48 1.59 2.62 5.25
N ASN A 49 2.08 3.79 4.86
CA ASN A 49 3.50 4.14 5.01
C ASN A 49 3.92 4.31 6.47
N ARG A 50 3.04 4.87 7.32
CA ARG A 50 3.42 5.28 8.69
C ARG A 50 3.08 4.25 9.75
N ARG A 51 2.00 3.48 9.58
CA ARG A 51 1.40 2.66 10.66
C ARG A 51 1.27 1.18 10.32
N ARG A 52 1.02 0.81 9.06
CA ARG A 52 0.83 -0.59 8.67
C ARG A 52 2.11 -1.36 8.93
N ARG A 53 2.02 -2.45 9.69
CA ARG A 53 3.17 -3.30 9.99
C ARG A 53 3.27 -4.45 8.99
N HIS A 54 4.48 -4.73 8.53
CA HIS A 54 4.77 -5.86 7.65
C HIS A 54 5.65 -6.86 8.39
N LEU A 55 5.28 -8.15 8.37
CA LEU A 55 5.99 -9.18 9.11
C LEU A 55 7.44 -9.36 8.63
N THR A 56 7.65 -9.35 7.31
CA THR A 56 8.96 -9.59 6.68
C THR A 56 10.08 -8.64 7.17
N PRO A 57 9.87 -7.31 7.27
CA PRO A 57 10.88 -6.37 7.80
C PRO A 57 10.97 -6.30 9.34
N GLY A 58 10.43 -7.26 10.08
CA GLY A 58 10.45 -7.25 11.55
C GLY A 58 9.25 -6.57 12.20
N ASN A 59 8.07 -6.68 11.56
CA ASN A 59 6.79 -6.17 12.06
C ASN A 59 6.76 -4.64 12.30
N ILE A 60 7.42 -3.89 11.42
CA ILE A 60 7.47 -2.43 11.44
C ILE A 60 6.81 -1.83 10.21
N SER A 61 6.55 -0.52 10.24
CA SER A 61 5.98 0.18 9.10
C SER A 61 7.01 0.48 8.01
N PRO A 62 6.57 0.67 6.75
CA PRO A 62 7.49 0.98 5.65
C PRO A 62 8.40 2.16 5.98
N MET A 63 7.84 3.26 6.50
CA MET A 63 8.63 4.43 6.88
C MET A 63 9.60 4.13 8.05
N ALA A 64 9.23 3.26 8.99
CA ALA A 64 10.14 2.85 10.07
C ALA A 64 11.27 1.95 9.56
N TYR A 65 10.99 1.11 8.55
CA TYR A 65 11.99 0.30 7.87
C TYR A 65 12.99 1.19 7.11
N GLU A 66 12.51 2.13 6.28
CA GLU A 66 13.36 3.08 5.56
C GLU A 66 14.26 3.88 6.52
N LYS A 67 13.73 4.33 7.66
CA LYS A 67 14.52 5.03 8.69
C LYS A 67 15.60 4.19 9.36
N ARG A 68 15.48 2.86 9.36
CA ARG A 68 16.50 1.94 9.91
C ARG A 68 17.53 1.52 8.86
N ALA A 69 17.17 1.61 7.59
CA ALA A 69 18.03 1.29 6.47
C ALA A 69 18.93 2.47 6.04
N ALA A 70 18.57 3.69 6.44
CA ALA A 70 19.39 4.91 6.32
C ALA A 70 20.44 5.01 7.44
#